data_AF-D5EJ02-F1
#
_entry.id   AF-D5EJ02-F1
#
_cell.length_a   1.000
_cell.length_b   1.000
_cell.length_c   1.000
_cell.angle_alpha   90.00
_cell.angle_beta   90.00
_cell.angle_gamma   90.00
#
_symmetry.space_group_name_H-M   'P 1'
#
loop_
_entity.id
_entity.type
_entity.pdbx_description
1 polymer ?
#
loop_
_entity_poly.entity_id
_entity_poly.type
_entity_poly.pdbx_seq_one_letter_code
_entity_poly.pdbx_strand_id
1 'polypeptide(L)'
;MKRVFAAVDLYFFFALDVVRSSLRVAYDVLTPRHRMQPAIIAVDVSALSDRQLLVMANMITMTPGSMGVGLSEDHKTFYVHLMYLDGPVEEAAAGFENGYGRRVRNVF
;
A
#
# COMPACT_ATOMS: atom_id res chain seq x y z
N MET A 1 17.62 -19.56 1.30
CA MET A 1 16.28 -20.07 1.69
C MET A 1 15.41 -19.03 2.41
N LYS A 2 15.84 -18.40 3.51
CA LYS A 2 15.02 -17.40 4.24
C LYS A 2 14.45 -16.26 3.37
N ARG A 3 15.25 -15.70 2.45
CA ARG A 3 14.79 -14.68 1.48
C ARG A 3 13.76 -15.18 0.48
N VAL A 4 13.85 -16.45 0.07
CA VAL A 4 12.86 -17.07 -0.83
C VAL A 4 11.52 -17.20 -0.11
N PHE A 5 11.51 -17.65 1.14
CA PHE A 5 10.29 -17.66 1.96
C PHE A 5 9.70 -16.27 2.16
N ALA A 6 10.53 -15.26 2.42
CA ALA A 6 10.06 -13.87 2.52
C ALA A 6 9.45 -13.36 1.20
N ALA A 7 10.04 -13.71 0.06
CA ALA A 7 9.52 -13.32 -1.25
C ALA A 7 8.18 -14.00 -1.55
N VAL A 8 8.03 -15.27 -1.15
CA VAL A 8 6.77 -16.01 -1.26
C VAL A 8 5.70 -15.40 -0.36
N ASP A 9 6.03 -15.06 0.90
CA ASP A 9 5.10 -14.36 1.81
C ASP A 9 4.67 -13.01 1.24
N LEU A 10 5.61 -12.22 0.72
CA LEU A 10 5.31 -10.94 0.06
C LEU A 10 4.37 -11.13 -1.14
N TYR A 11 4.65 -12.12 -1.99
CA TYR A 11 3.83 -12.40 -3.17
C TYR A 11 2.39 -12.77 -2.81
N PHE A 12 2.19 -13.71 -1.88
CA PHE A 12 0.84 -14.11 -1.49
C PHE A 12 0.10 -13.01 -0.73
N PHE A 13 0.80 -12.25 0.12
CA PHE A 13 0.22 -11.08 0.78
C PHE A 13 -0.28 -10.07 -0.24
N PHE A 14 0.55 -9.68 -1.21
CA PHE A 14 0.20 -8.72 -2.24
C PHE A 14 -0.92 -9.23 -3.15
N ALA A 15 -0.85 -10.48 -3.62
CA ALA A 15 -1.88 -11.07 -4.46
C ALA A 15 -3.25 -11.07 -3.78
N LEU A 16 -3.29 -11.43 -2.49
CA LEU A 16 -4.52 -11.38 -1.70
C LEU A 16 -5.02 -9.95 -1.49
N ASP A 17 -4.13 -8.99 -1.28
CA ASP A 17 -4.49 -7.59 -1.13
C ASP A 17 -5.10 -7.02 -2.41
N VAL A 18 -4.49 -7.28 -3.56
CA VAL A 18 -5.03 -6.93 -4.88
C VAL A 18 -6.41 -7.53 -5.09
N VAL A 19 -6.59 -8.84 -4.84
CA VAL A 19 -7.89 -9.49 -5.02
C VAL A 19 -8.96 -8.88 -4.11
N ARG A 20 -8.66 -8.67 -2.82
CA ARG A 20 -9.63 -8.06 -1.87
C ARG A 20 -9.99 -6.63 -2.27
N SER A 21 -8.99 -5.86 -2.66
CA SER A 21 -9.13 -4.47 -3.10
C SER A 21 -9.93 -4.36 -4.40
N SER A 22 -9.66 -5.23 -5.38
CA SER A 22 -10.46 -5.35 -6.61
C SER A 22 -11.92 -5.68 -6.30
N LEU A 23 -12.18 -6.64 -5.40
CA LEU A 23 -13.54 -7.02 -5.00
C LEU A 23 -14.26 -5.87 -4.31
N ARG A 24 -13.57 -5.11 -3.45
CA ARG A 24 -14.14 -3.94 -2.78
C ARG A 24 -14.53 -2.85 -3.79
N VAL A 25 -13.63 -2.53 -4.72
CA VAL A 25 -13.92 -1.55 -5.79
C VAL A 25 -15.06 -2.04 -6.68
N ALA A 26 -15.05 -3.31 -7.10
CA ALA A 26 -16.12 -3.88 -7.91
C ALA A 26 -17.48 -3.82 -7.18
N TYR A 27 -17.51 -4.11 -5.88
CA TYR A 27 -18.73 -4.03 -5.08
C TYR A 27 -19.28 -2.60 -4.99
N ASP A 28 -18.41 -1.59 -4.79
CA ASP A 28 -18.83 -0.19 -4.73
C ASP A 28 -19.33 0.32 -6.09
N VAL A 29 -18.72 -0.14 -7.19
CA VAL A 29 -19.18 0.17 -8.57
C VAL A 29 -20.54 -0.47 -8.88
N LEU A 30 -20.77 -1.71 -8.44
CA LEU A 30 -22.01 -2.44 -8.72
C LEU A 30 -23.18 -2.05 -7.80
N THR A 31 -22.89 -1.42 -6.66
CA THR A 31 -23.91 -1.03 -5.67
C THR A 31 -24.22 0.47 -5.82
N PRO A 32 -25.49 0.90 -5.80
CA PRO A 32 -25.85 2.32 -5.91
C PRO A 32 -25.44 3.18 -4.69
N ARG A 33 -24.77 2.60 -3.69
CA ARG A 33 -24.31 3.31 -2.49
C ARG A 33 -22.82 3.60 -2.65
N HIS A 34 -22.49 4.88 -2.72
CA HIS A 34 -21.11 5.36 -2.72
C HIS A 34 -20.54 5.32 -1.30
N ARG A 35 -19.58 4.43 -1.04
CA ARG A 35 -18.90 4.32 0.26
C ARG A 35 -17.49 4.89 0.25
N MET A 36 -17.10 5.55 -0.85
CA MET A 36 -15.78 6.16 -1.00
C MET A 36 -15.59 7.31 0.00
N GLN A 37 -14.44 7.33 0.66
CA GLN A 37 -13.97 8.41 1.51
C GLN A 37 -12.53 8.72 1.09
N PRO A 38 -12.34 9.49 0.02
CA PRO A 38 -11.03 9.70 -0.55
C PRO A 38 -10.18 10.61 0.33
N ALA A 39 -8.89 10.30 0.44
CA ALA A 39 -7.93 11.09 1.21
C ALA A 39 -6.53 10.95 0.63
N ILE A 40 -5.71 11.98 0.81
CA ILE A 40 -4.25 11.89 0.60
C ILE A 40 -3.61 11.80 1.96
N ILE A 41 -2.82 10.75 2.17
CA ILE A 41 -2.10 10.50 3.42
C ILE A 41 -0.59 10.53 3.19
N ALA A 42 0.15 10.90 4.23
CA ALA A 42 1.60 10.83 4.25
C ALA A 42 2.04 9.52 4.93
N VAL A 43 2.91 8.76 4.26
CA VAL A 43 3.50 7.52 4.80
C VAL A 43 4.99 7.73 5.00
N ASP A 44 5.49 7.50 6.22
CA ASP A 44 6.93 7.52 6.49
C ASP A 44 7.59 6.31 5.84
N VAL A 45 8.56 6.58 4.97
CA VAL A 45 9.35 5.58 4.24
C VAL A 45 10.85 5.75 4.49
N SER A 46 11.24 6.57 5.48
CA SER A 46 12.64 6.85 5.84
C SER A 46 13.46 5.60 6.20
N ALA A 47 12.79 4.52 6.62
CA ALA A 47 13.40 3.24 6.95
C ALA A 47 13.65 2.32 5.73
N LEU A 48 13.28 2.74 4.52
CA LEU A 48 13.42 1.95 3.29
C LEU A 48 14.58 2.46 2.42
N SER A 49 15.32 1.53 1.82
CA SER A 49 16.25 1.85 0.72
C SER A 49 15.49 2.16 -0.57
N ASP A 50 16.13 2.85 -1.52
CA ASP A 50 15.53 3.20 -2.82
C ASP A 50 14.89 2.02 -3.55
N ARG A 51 15.54 0.84 -3.50
CA ARG A 51 15.00 -0.38 -4.12
C ARG A 51 13.75 -0.88 -3.41
N GLN A 52 13.75 -0.85 -2.08
CA GLN A 52 12.60 -1.26 -1.28
C GLN A 52 11.43 -0.29 -1.47
N LEU A 53 11.70 1.02 -1.46
CA LEU A 53 10.73 2.07 -1.74
C LEU A 53 10.13 1.91 -3.14
N LEU A 54 10.95 1.70 -4.16
CA LEU A 54 10.48 1.48 -5.54
C LEU A 54 9.49 0.31 -5.61
N VAL A 55 9.84 -0.82 -4.99
CA VAL A 55 8.98 -2.02 -5.00
C VAL A 55 7.68 -1.75 -4.23
N MET A 56 7.76 -1.15 -3.04
CA MET A 56 6.60 -0.79 -2.23
C MET A 56 5.66 0.19 -2.95
N ALA A 57 6.20 1.26 -3.53
CA ALA A 57 5.42 2.27 -4.24
C ALA A 57 4.65 1.68 -5.44
N ASN A 58 5.28 0.76 -6.20
CA ASN A 58 4.62 0.07 -7.30
C ASN A 58 3.50 -0.85 -6.80
N MET A 59 3.72 -1.61 -5.71
CA MET A 59 2.67 -2.46 -5.14
C MET A 59 1.48 -1.65 -4.65
N ILE A 60 1.70 -0.53 -3.95
CA ILE A 60 0.62 0.35 -3.51
C ILE A 60 -0.16 0.89 -4.72
N THR A 61 0.54 1.35 -5.75
CA THR A 61 -0.08 1.91 -6.97
C THR A 61 -0.86 0.86 -7.76
N MET A 62 -0.46 -0.41 -7.70
CA MET A 62 -1.16 -1.52 -8.35
C MET A 62 -2.36 -2.04 -7.53
N THR A 63 -2.51 -1.64 -6.28
CA THR A 63 -3.60 -2.10 -5.40
C THR A 63 -4.83 -1.22 -5.62
N PRO A 64 -5.96 -1.76 -6.12
CA PRO A 64 -7.12 -0.94 -6.44
C PRO A 64 -7.65 -0.17 -5.22
N GLY A 65 -7.95 1.11 -5.38
CA GLY A 65 -8.34 1.95 -4.25
C GLY A 65 -7.19 2.68 -3.57
N SER A 66 -5.94 2.49 -4.01
CA SER A 66 -4.80 3.32 -3.65
C SER A 66 -3.97 3.74 -4.86
N MET A 67 -3.26 4.87 -4.76
CA MET A 67 -2.36 5.37 -5.80
C MET A 67 -1.23 6.20 -5.16
N GLY A 68 0.01 5.99 -5.60
CA GLY A 68 1.12 6.88 -5.24
C GLY A 68 0.98 8.25 -5.91
N VAL A 69 1.04 9.32 -5.12
CA VAL A 69 1.01 10.71 -5.61
C VAL A 69 2.41 11.22 -5.88
N GLY A 70 3.36 10.94 -4.97
CA GLY A 70 4.74 11.41 -5.10
C GLY A 70 5.56 11.20 -3.83
N LEU A 71 6.85 11.47 -3.94
CA LEU A 71 7.81 11.46 -2.83
C LEU A 71 8.17 12.89 -2.42
N SER A 72 8.44 13.09 -1.13
CA SER A 72 9.10 14.31 -0.65
C SER A 72 10.52 14.44 -1.23
N GLU A 73 11.05 15.65 -1.26
CA GLU A 73 12.40 15.94 -1.78
C GLU A 73 13.51 15.14 -1.06
N ASP A 74 13.31 14.84 0.23
CA ASP A 74 14.24 14.07 1.05
C ASP A 74 14.03 12.55 0.98
N HIS A 75 13.09 12.08 0.15
CA HIS A 75 12.68 10.68 0.00
C HIS A 75 12.23 9.98 1.30
N LYS A 76 11.85 10.74 2.33
CA LYS A 76 11.39 10.17 3.61
C LYS A 76 9.88 10.03 3.72
N THR A 77 9.13 10.74 2.88
CA THR A 77 7.67 10.72 2.90
C THR A 77 7.13 10.30 1.53
N PHE A 78 6.28 9.30 1.51
CA PHE A 78 5.54 8.88 0.32
C PHE A 78 4.06 9.27 0.48
N TYR A 79 3.58 10.11 -0.43
CA TYR A 79 2.18 10.55 -0.44
C TYR A 79 1.33 9.54 -1.21
N VAL A 80 0.27 9.06 -0.57
CA VAL A 80 -0.65 8.05 -1.12
C VAL A 80 -2.06 8.60 -1.14
N HIS A 81 -2.70 8.57 -2.29
CA HIS A 81 -4.13 8.79 -2.44
C HIS A 81 -4.88 7.48 -2.18
N LEU A 82 -5.84 7.50 -1.27
CA LEU A 82 -6.75 6.40 -0.98
C LEU A 82 -8.16 6.76 -1.46
N MET A 83 -8.88 5.80 -2.02
CA MET A 83 -10.32 5.93 -2.29
C MET A 83 -11.16 5.65 -1.04
N TYR A 84 -10.62 4.87 -0.12
CA TYR A 84 -11.29 4.46 1.12
C TYR A 84 -10.34 4.69 2.30
N LEU A 85 -10.59 5.74 3.06
CA LEU A 85 -10.01 5.92 4.38
C LEU A 85 -11.03 5.49 5.44
N ASP A 86 -10.86 4.27 5.94
CA ASP A 86 -11.69 3.75 7.03
C ASP A 86 -11.00 4.03 8.36
N GLY A 87 -11.34 5.16 9.01
CA GLY A 87 -10.81 5.50 10.33
C GLY A 87 -9.66 6.52 10.31
N PRO A 88 -8.82 6.54 11.36
CA PRO A 88 -7.73 7.51 11.50
C PRO A 88 -6.66 7.37 10.41
N VAL A 89 -6.08 8.50 9.99
CA VAL A 89 -5.04 8.55 8.96
C VAL A 89 -3.78 7.78 9.40
N GLU A 90 -3.46 7.84 10.68
CA GLU A 90 -2.29 7.23 11.29
C GLU A 90 -2.35 5.70 11.19
N GLU A 91 -3.54 5.11 11.34
CA GLU A 91 -3.73 3.65 11.22
C GLU A 91 -3.54 3.19 9.78
N ALA A 92 -4.06 3.95 8.81
CA ALA A 92 -3.85 3.67 7.39
C ALA A 92 -2.36 3.76 7.01
N ALA A 93 -1.68 4.82 7.47
CA ALA A 93 -0.25 4.99 7.23
C ALA A 93 0.59 3.87 7.85
N ALA A 94 0.32 3.51 9.12
CA ALA A 94 0.97 2.40 9.80
C ALA A 94 0.67 1.04 9.12
N GLY A 95 -0.52 0.88 8.51
CA GLY A 95 -0.87 -0.29 7.72
C GLY A 95 0.06 -0.52 6.53
N PHE A 96 0.42 0.54 5.81
CA PHE A 96 1.38 0.45 4.70
C PHE A 96 2.79 0.07 5.18
N GLU A 97 3.25 0.65 6.27
CA GLU A 97 4.57 0.34 6.84
C GLU A 97 4.64 -1.11 7.35
N ASN A 98 3.65 -1.54 8.13
CA ASN A 98 3.61 -2.87 8.76
C ASN A 98 3.29 -4.00 7.77
N GLY A 99 2.47 -3.69 6.76
CA GLY A 99 2.05 -4.62 5.71
C GLY A 99 3.13 -4.79 4.64
N TYR A 100 3.36 -3.72 3.89
CA TYR A 100 4.28 -3.69 2.75
C TYR A 100 5.72 -3.44 3.20
N GLY A 101 5.99 -2.35 3.93
CA GLY A 101 7.35 -1.94 4.29
C GLY A 101 8.12 -3.04 5.03
N ARG A 102 7.49 -3.72 5.99
CA ARG A 102 8.06 -4.87 6.70
C ARG A 102 8.43 -6.03 5.77
N ARG A 103 7.54 -6.40 4.84
CA ARG A 103 7.76 -7.56 3.95
C ARG A 103 8.82 -7.28 2.90
N VAL A 104 8.82 -6.07 2.35
CA VAL A 104 9.84 -5.65 1.38
C VAL A 104 11.24 -5.63 2.00
N ARG A 105 11.38 -5.15 3.25
CA ARG A 105 12.66 -5.22 4.01
C ARG A 105 13.17 -6.63 4.26
N ASN A 106 12.28 -7.62 4.35
CA ASN A 106 12.70 -9.02 4.54
C ASN A 106 13.21 -9.67 3.25
N VAL A 107 12.85 -9.14 2.08
CA VAL A 107 13.22 -9.67 0.77
C VAL A 107 14.53 -9.07 0.26
N PHE A 108 14.64 -7.74 0.32
CA PHE A 108 15.77 -6.96 -0.19
C PHE A 108 16.68 -6.53 0.96
#